data_AF-A0A8B5WSL6-F1
#
_entry.id   AF-A0A8B5WSL6-F1
#
_cell.length_a   1.000
_cell.length_b   1.000
_cell.length_c   1.000
_cell.angle_alpha   90.00
_cell.angle_beta   90.00
_cell.angle_gamma   90.00
#
_symmetry.space_group_name_H-M   'P 1'
#
loop_
_entity.id
_entity.type
_entity.pdbx_description
1 polymer ?
#
loop_
_entity_poly.entity_id
_entity_poly.type
_entity_poly.pdbx_seq_one_letter_code
_entity_poly.pdbx_strand_id
1 'polypeptide(L)'
;MSHDDSILSAYLDDEVPSPWKEQLSGRIENDPTLMRRYAGFEAVRTAMRAVPEPDFEESKERVWKSIASAGLKPPTPQIWRRRVVLPVPLVAAAALAVVVFGSFFTYRELFDRRADAVARDISSFHSGDLSVMLNVDDGGVEQLLQWLNAQQQITEVKIQLPDTPRFEIIGEPELLKVSDPQRGRR
;
A
#
# COMPACT_ATOMS: atom_id res chain seq x y z
N MET A 1 18.87 -17.05 -29.14
CA MET A 1 19.05 -17.77 -30.42
C MET A 1 20.38 -17.35 -31.00
N SER A 2 21.26 -18.30 -31.30
CA SER A 2 22.55 -18.00 -31.94
C SER A 2 22.37 -17.85 -33.45
N HIS A 3 23.30 -17.16 -34.11
CA HIS A 3 23.26 -16.99 -35.57
C HIS A 3 23.23 -18.33 -36.32
N ASP A 4 23.96 -19.32 -35.80
CA ASP A 4 23.98 -20.69 -36.34
C ASP A 4 22.59 -21.35 -36.29
N ASP A 5 21.80 -21.09 -35.25
CA ASP A 5 20.44 -21.65 -35.13
C ASP A 5 19.50 -21.07 -36.19
N SER A 6 19.65 -19.78 -36.51
CA SER A 6 18.84 -19.13 -37.56
C SER A 6 19.15 -19.67 -38.95
N ILE A 7 20.43 -19.92 -39.24
CA ILE A 7 20.87 -20.48 -40.52
C ILE A 7 20.43 -21.94 -40.66
N LEU A 8 20.51 -22.72 -39.58
CA LEU A 8 20.03 -24.11 -39.57
C LEU A 8 18.51 -24.20 -39.80
N SER A 9 17.74 -23.29 -39.20
CA SER A 9 16.30 -23.20 -39.45
C SER A 9 16.01 -22.87 -40.91
N ALA A 10 16.63 -21.82 -41.46
CA ALA A 10 16.47 -21.44 -42.86
C ALA A 10 16.87 -22.56 -43.82
N TYR A 11 17.90 -23.35 -43.49
CA TYR A 11 18.30 -24.51 -44.26
C TYR A 11 17.25 -25.63 -44.24
N LEU A 12 16.60 -25.86 -43.09
CA LEU A 12 15.54 -26.86 -42.96
C LEU A 12 14.26 -26.48 -43.74
N ASP A 13 14.03 -25.18 -43.89
CA ASP A 13 12.92 -24.59 -44.64
C ASP A 13 13.22 -24.41 -46.14
N ASP A 14 14.39 -24.86 -46.61
CA ASP A 14 14.88 -24.74 -48.00
C ASP A 14 15.05 -23.28 -48.50
N GLU A 15 15.26 -22.35 -47.57
CA GLU A 15 15.43 -20.92 -47.87
C GLU A 15 16.88 -20.51 -48.14
N VAL A 16 17.85 -21.43 -47.95
CA VAL A 16 19.27 -21.16 -48.16
C VAL A 16 19.65 -21.42 -49.63
N PRO A 17 20.06 -20.39 -50.41
CA PRO A 17 20.42 -20.57 -51.81
C PRO A 17 21.80 -21.21 -52.00
N SER A 18 22.03 -21.82 -53.17
CA SER A 18 23.38 -22.22 -53.60
C SER A 18 24.26 -20.97 -53.84
N PRO A 19 25.56 -21.01 -53.50
CA PRO A 19 26.34 -22.19 -53.09
C PRO A 19 26.35 -22.45 -51.57
N TRP A 20 25.74 -21.58 -50.76
CA TRP A 20 25.79 -21.67 -49.31
C TRP A 20 25.13 -22.93 -48.75
N LYS A 21 24.11 -23.45 -49.46
CA LYS A 21 23.47 -24.73 -49.13
C LYS A 21 24.47 -25.89 -49.08
N GLU A 22 25.35 -25.99 -50.07
CA GLU A 22 26.36 -27.05 -50.18
C GLU A 22 27.47 -26.90 -49.13
N GLN A 23 27.87 -25.66 -48.85
CA GLN A 23 28.85 -25.39 -47.80
C GLN A 23 28.29 -25.76 -46.42
N LEU A 24 27.02 -25.45 -46.18
CA LEU A 24 26.36 -25.74 -44.91
C LEU A 24 26.11 -27.26 -44.75
N SER A 25 25.71 -27.96 -45.81
CA SER A 25 25.57 -29.42 -45.76
C SER A 25 26.91 -30.08 -45.43
N GLY A 26 28.00 -29.66 -46.07
CA GLY A 26 29.35 -30.12 -45.74
C GLY A 26 29.75 -29.82 -44.29
N ARG A 27 29.36 -28.66 -43.74
CA ARG A 27 29.61 -28.34 -42.32
C ARG A 27 28.78 -29.19 -41.36
N ILE A 28 27.51 -29.45 -41.68
CA ILE A 28 26.65 -30.34 -40.88
C ILE A 28 27.26 -31.74 -40.78
N GLU A 29 27.81 -32.26 -41.87
CA GLU A 29 28.43 -33.59 -41.90
C GLU A 29 29.75 -33.66 -41.11
N ASN A 30 30.53 -32.59 -41.09
CA ASN A 30 31.87 -32.57 -40.51
C ASN A 30 31.93 -32.03 -39.06
N ASP A 31 30.89 -31.34 -38.56
CA ASP A 31 30.82 -30.81 -37.19
C ASP A 31 29.76 -31.57 -36.35
N PRO A 32 30.18 -32.43 -35.40
CA PRO A 32 29.25 -33.18 -34.54
C PRO A 32 28.30 -32.31 -33.70
N THR A 33 28.71 -31.09 -33.35
CA THR A 33 27.89 -30.16 -32.56
C THR A 33 26.73 -29.64 -33.40
N LEU A 34 27.05 -29.26 -34.64
CA LEU A 34 26.10 -28.71 -35.59
C LEU A 34 25.13 -29.80 -36.11
N MET A 35 25.64 -31.02 -36.33
CA MET A 35 24.83 -32.21 -36.61
C MET A 35 23.80 -32.50 -35.52
N ARG A 36 24.20 -32.44 -34.24
CA ARG A 36 23.29 -32.68 -33.11
C ARG A 36 22.18 -31.63 -33.04
N ARG A 37 22.50 -30.35 -33.32
CA ARG A 37 21.49 -29.28 -33.38
C ARG A 37 20.53 -29.47 -34.54
N TYR A 38 21.04 -29.81 -35.73
CA TYR A 38 20.23 -30.11 -36.90
C TYR A 38 19.25 -31.27 -36.64
N ALA A 39 19.73 -32.38 -36.04
CA ALA A 39 18.88 -33.50 -35.65
C ALA A 39 17.78 -33.08 -34.64
N GLY A 40 18.09 -32.15 -33.73
CA GLY A 40 17.10 -31.56 -32.83
C GLY A 40 15.98 -30.82 -33.57
N PHE A 41 16.33 -29.99 -34.55
CA PHE A 41 15.33 -29.30 -35.38
C PHE A 41 14.51 -30.27 -36.23
N GLU A 42 15.13 -31.29 -36.79
CA GLU A 42 14.43 -32.32 -37.55
C GLU A 42 13.43 -33.10 -36.68
N ALA A 43 13.82 -33.44 -35.44
CA ALA A 43 12.94 -34.10 -34.48
C ALA A 43 11.71 -33.24 -34.15
N VAL A 44 11.89 -31.93 -33.94
CA VAL A 44 10.78 -30.99 -33.71
C VAL A 44 9.88 -30.90 -34.94
N ARG A 45 10.45 -30.75 -36.14
CA ARG A 45 9.68 -30.70 -37.40
C ARG A 45 8.84 -31.96 -37.59
N THR A 46 9.42 -33.12 -37.30
CA THR A 46 8.74 -34.41 -37.39
C THR A 46 7.62 -34.51 -36.36
N ALA A 47 7.88 -34.13 -35.11
CA ALA A 47 6.88 -34.10 -34.05
C ALA A 47 5.71 -33.17 -34.40
N MET A 48 5.97 -31.98 -34.94
CA MET A 48 4.94 -31.05 -35.37
C MET A 48 4.11 -31.58 -36.53
N ARG A 49 4.73 -32.26 -37.50
CA ARG A 49 4.02 -32.91 -38.62
C ARG A 49 3.22 -34.13 -38.22
N ALA A 50 3.59 -34.79 -37.12
CA ALA A 50 2.86 -35.93 -36.57
C ALA A 50 1.57 -35.50 -35.85
N VAL A 51 1.44 -34.22 -35.49
CA VAL A 51 0.20 -33.70 -34.91
C VAL A 51 -0.85 -33.60 -36.02
N PRO A 52 -2.02 -34.24 -35.87
CA PRO A 52 -3.10 -34.10 -36.84
C PRO A 52 -3.53 -32.64 -36.94
N GLU A 53 -3.86 -32.21 -38.16
CA GLU A 53 -4.35 -30.86 -38.39
C GLU A 53 -5.63 -30.64 -37.54
N PRO A 54 -5.67 -29.61 -36.69
CA PRO A 54 -6.83 -29.37 -35.84
C PRO A 54 -8.04 -29.03 -36.71
N ASP A 55 -9.22 -29.52 -36.30
CA ASP A 55 -10.47 -29.13 -36.95
C ASP A 55 -10.67 -27.62 -36.79
N PHE A 56 -10.64 -26.93 -37.94
CA PHE A 56 -10.79 -25.49 -38.01
C PHE A 56 -12.16 -25.05 -37.50
N GLU A 57 -13.24 -25.78 -37.84
CA GLU A 57 -14.59 -25.41 -37.44
C GLU A 57 -14.79 -25.62 -35.94
N GLU A 58 -14.29 -26.72 -35.38
CA GLU A 58 -14.32 -26.93 -33.92
C GLU A 58 -13.54 -25.84 -33.18
N SER A 59 -12.38 -25.45 -33.71
CA SER A 59 -11.55 -24.41 -33.11
C SER A 59 -12.19 -23.03 -33.17
N LYS A 60 -12.80 -22.69 -34.30
CA LYS A 60 -13.56 -21.45 -34.49
C LYS A 60 -14.77 -21.40 -33.58
N GLU A 61 -15.54 -22.48 -33.48
CA GLU A 61 -16.73 -22.54 -32.62
C GLU A 61 -16.34 -22.40 -31.14
N ARG A 62 -15.26 -23.04 -30.71
CA ARG A 62 -14.72 -22.92 -29.34
C ARG A 62 -14.34 -21.47 -29.01
N VAL A 63 -13.60 -20.80 -29.90
CA VAL A 63 -13.20 -19.39 -29.71
C VAL A 63 -14.42 -18.48 -29.73
N TRP A 64 -15.36 -18.71 -30.64
CA TRP A 64 -16.60 -17.93 -30.71
C TRP A 64 -17.41 -18.06 -29.43
N LYS A 65 -17.59 -19.27 -28.90
CA LYS A 65 -18.25 -19.51 -27.60
C LYS A 65 -17.51 -18.80 -26.46
N SER A 66 -16.18 -18.80 -26.47
CA SER A 66 -15.38 -18.08 -25.48
C SER A 66 -15.63 -16.57 -25.55
N ILE A 67 -15.63 -15.97 -26.74
CA ILE A 67 -15.88 -14.53 -26.91
C ILE A 67 -17.33 -14.17 -26.54
N ALA A 68 -18.30 -14.97 -26.99
CA ALA A 68 -19.71 -14.74 -26.71
C ALA A 68 -20.02 -14.86 -25.20
N SER A 69 -19.43 -15.85 -24.52
CA SER A 69 -19.59 -16.06 -23.08
C SER A 69 -18.77 -15.09 -22.22
N ALA A 70 -17.64 -14.58 -22.73
CA ALA A 70 -16.82 -13.60 -22.04
C ALA A 70 -17.52 -12.25 -21.85
N GLY A 71 -18.68 -12.05 -22.50
CA GLY A 71 -19.62 -10.96 -22.28
C GLY A 71 -18.92 -9.63 -22.14
N LEU A 72 -18.73 -8.90 -23.25
CA LEU A 72 -18.07 -7.59 -23.29
C LEU A 72 -18.50 -6.74 -22.08
N LYS A 73 -17.67 -6.72 -21.03
CA LYS A 73 -17.99 -5.93 -19.85
C LYS A 73 -17.97 -4.49 -20.32
N PRO A 74 -19.09 -3.75 -20.23
CA PRO A 74 -19.04 -2.34 -20.56
C PRO A 74 -17.97 -1.69 -19.67
N PRO A 75 -17.14 -0.80 -20.22
CA PRO A 75 -16.19 -0.07 -19.40
C PRO A 75 -16.99 0.61 -18.29
N THR A 76 -16.56 0.42 -17.04
CA THR A 76 -17.21 1.09 -15.90
C THR A 76 -17.15 2.60 -16.14
N PRO A 77 -18.27 3.33 -16.05
CA PRO A 77 -18.25 4.76 -16.29
C PRO A 77 -17.33 5.40 -15.25
N GLN A 78 -16.25 6.02 -15.72
CA GLN A 78 -15.24 6.64 -14.88
C GLN A 78 -15.74 8.03 -14.42
N ILE A 79 -16.78 8.03 -13.58
CA ILE A 79 -17.53 9.22 -13.12
C ILE A 79 -16.59 10.26 -12.49
N TRP A 80 -15.50 9.82 -11.86
CA TRP A 80 -14.52 10.66 -11.18
C TRP A 80 -13.63 11.52 -12.10
N ARG A 81 -13.57 11.23 -13.40
CA ARG A 81 -12.79 12.03 -14.36
C ARG A 81 -13.68 12.88 -15.29
N ARG A 82 -14.99 12.91 -15.05
CA ARG A 82 -15.91 13.69 -15.87
C ARG A 82 -15.78 15.17 -15.55
N ARG A 83 -15.19 15.93 -16.48
CA ARG A 83 -15.17 17.39 -16.41
C ARG A 83 -16.58 17.89 -16.69
N VAL A 84 -17.22 18.49 -15.69
CA VAL A 84 -18.52 19.15 -15.85
C VAL A 84 -18.28 20.65 -15.95
N VAL A 85 -18.67 21.24 -17.08
CA VAL A 85 -18.61 22.70 -17.26
C VAL A 85 -19.89 23.27 -16.67
N LEU A 86 -19.77 23.90 -15.50
CA LEU A 86 -20.90 24.56 -14.85
C LEU A 86 -20.87 26.05 -15.17
N PRO A 87 -22.02 26.68 -15.45
CA PRO A 87 -22.10 28.12 -15.64
C PRO A 87 -21.72 28.83 -14.33
N VAL A 88 -20.90 29.88 -14.43
CA VAL A 88 -20.44 30.71 -13.29
C VAL A 88 -21.56 31.10 -12.30
N PRO A 89 -22.77 31.53 -12.72
CA PRO A 89 -23.83 31.88 -11.77
C PRO A 89 -24.27 30.72 -10.86
N LEU A 90 -24.23 29.48 -11.36
CA LEU A 90 -24.60 28.30 -10.57
C LEU A 90 -23.56 27.99 -9.50
N VAL A 91 -22.27 28.17 -9.84
CA VAL A 91 -21.17 28.00 -8.88
C VAL A 91 -21.26 29.04 -7.75
N ALA A 92 -21.57 30.29 -8.10
CA ALA A 92 -21.74 31.36 -7.11
C ALA A 92 -22.93 31.09 -6.16
N ALA A 93 -24.07 30.65 -6.70
CA ALA A 93 -25.24 30.29 -5.90
C ALA A 93 -24.96 29.11 -4.96
N ALA A 94 -24.27 28.07 -5.44
CA ALA A 94 -23.89 26.93 -4.62
C ALA A 94 -22.89 27.32 -3.51
N ALA A 95 -21.90 28.16 -3.81
CA ALA A 95 -20.96 28.65 -2.82
C ALA A 95 -21.65 29.46 -1.72
N LEU A 96 -22.57 30.35 -2.10
CA LEU A 96 -23.38 31.10 -1.13
C LEU A 96 -24.23 30.17 -0.25
N ALA A 97 -24.88 29.17 -0.85
CA ALA A 97 -25.65 28.19 -0.09
C ALA A 97 -24.77 27.45 0.94
N VAL A 98 -23.58 27.00 0.55
CA VAL A 98 -22.63 26.35 1.46
C VAL A 98 -22.22 27.28 2.61
N VAL A 99 -21.97 28.56 2.34
CA VAL A 99 -21.65 29.53 3.40
C VAL A 99 -22.82 29.77 4.33
N VAL A 100 -24.04 29.94 3.81
CA VAL A 100 -25.24 30.20 4.62
C VAL A 100 -25.60 28.97 5.46
N PHE A 101 -25.67 27.78 4.85
CA PHE A 101 -26.00 26.57 5.59
C PHE A 101 -24.85 26.16 6.51
N GLY A 102 -23.61 26.22 6.06
CA GLY A 102 -22.44 25.92 6.89
C GLY A 102 -22.33 26.83 8.10
N SER A 103 -22.52 28.15 7.91
CA SER A 103 -22.58 29.08 9.04
C SER A 103 -23.76 28.77 9.95
N PHE A 104 -24.96 28.56 9.43
CA PHE A 104 -26.14 28.20 10.23
C PHE A 104 -25.91 26.94 11.09
N PHE A 105 -25.37 25.86 10.52
CA PHE A 105 -25.09 24.64 11.26
C PHE A 105 -23.99 24.82 12.31
N THR A 106 -22.91 25.54 12.00
CA THR A 106 -21.83 25.83 12.96
C THR A 106 -22.27 26.77 14.07
N TYR A 107 -23.07 27.79 13.78
CA TYR A 107 -23.69 28.65 14.80
C TYR A 107 -24.62 27.84 15.70
N ARG A 108 -25.44 26.93 15.17
CA ARG A 108 -26.34 26.08 15.96
C ARG A 108 -25.57 25.16 16.89
N GLU A 109 -24.53 24.50 16.39
CA GLU A 109 -23.64 23.63 17.17
C GLU A 109 -22.92 24.40 18.30
N LEU A 110 -22.43 25.62 18.02
CA LEU A 110 -21.79 26.47 19.02
C LEU A 110 -22.77 26.99 20.07
N PHE A 111 -24.02 27.30 19.69
CA PHE A 111 -25.05 27.77 20.60
C PHE A 111 -25.56 26.64 21.52
N ASP A 112 -25.76 25.43 20.98
CA ASP A 112 -26.12 24.24 21.76
C ASP A 112 -25.00 23.89 22.77
N ARG A 113 -23.73 23.94 22.35
CA ARG A 113 -22.59 23.72 23.27
C ARG A 113 -22.47 24.78 24.37
N ARG A 114 -22.85 26.04 24.09
CA ARG A 114 -22.83 27.12 25.10
C ARG A 114 -23.96 26.96 26.12
N ALA A 115 -25.14 26.51 25.69
CA ALA A 115 -26.23 26.16 26.59
C ALA A 115 -25.86 24.98 27.51
N ASP A 116 -25.22 23.95 26.97
CA ASP A 116 -24.71 22.80 27.74
C ASP A 116 -23.58 23.18 28.70
N ALA A 117 -22.70 24.12 28.33
CA ALA A 117 -21.62 24.58 29.19
C ALA A 117 -22.16 25.35 30.40
N VAL A 118 -23.17 26.22 30.21
CA VAL A 118 -23.82 26.94 31.31
C VAL A 118 -24.63 25.99 32.20
N ALA A 119 -25.31 25.00 31.62
CA ALA A 119 -26.02 23.97 32.38
C ALA A 119 -25.06 23.09 33.22
N ARG A 120 -23.88 22.76 32.68
CA ARG A 120 -22.85 22.02 33.42
C ARG A 120 -22.23 22.84 34.54
N ASP A 121 -21.95 24.13 34.30
CA ASP A 121 -21.37 25.03 35.29
C ASP A 121 -22.28 25.21 36.52
N ILE A 122 -23.61 25.32 36.30
CA ILE A 122 -24.61 25.37 37.37
C ILE A 122 -24.70 24.03 38.14
N SER A 123 -24.49 22.89 37.46
CA SER A 123 -24.49 21.57 38.11
C SER A 123 -23.21 21.22 38.89
N SER A 124 -22.06 21.80 38.51
CA SER A 124 -20.78 21.58 39.21
C SER A 124 -20.65 22.30 40.54
N PHE A 125 -21.46 23.33 40.80
CA PHE A 125 -21.53 23.94 42.15
C PHE A 125 -22.29 23.07 43.17
N HIS A 126 -23.00 22.01 42.73
CA HIS A 126 -23.82 21.17 43.61
C HIS A 126 -23.22 19.79 43.92
N SER A 127 -22.06 19.46 43.36
CA SER A 127 -21.38 18.18 43.61
C SER A 127 -19.99 18.47 44.17
N GLY A 128 -19.85 18.35 45.49
CA GLY A 128 -18.63 18.68 46.21
C GLY A 128 -17.46 17.79 45.81
N ASP A 129 -16.40 18.40 45.30
CA ASP A 129 -15.00 18.03 45.51
C ASP A 129 -14.10 19.14 44.96
N LEU A 130 -13.76 20.12 45.80
CA LEU A 130 -12.84 21.20 45.44
C LEU A 130 -11.40 20.74 45.79
N SER A 131 -10.79 19.96 44.91
CA SER A 131 -9.38 19.58 45.03
C SER A 131 -8.48 20.72 44.58
N VAL A 132 -8.13 21.61 45.52
CA VAL A 132 -7.18 22.69 45.28
C VAL A 132 -5.76 22.14 45.44
N MET A 133 -5.07 21.90 44.33
CA MET A 133 -3.62 21.63 44.33
C MET A 133 -2.86 22.95 44.52
N LEU A 134 -2.42 23.24 45.74
CA LEU A 134 -1.53 24.35 46.05
C LEU A 134 -0.07 23.87 45.98
N ASN A 135 0.71 24.48 45.09
CA ASN A 135 2.16 24.28 45.03
C ASN A 135 2.79 25.09 46.17
N VAL A 136 3.26 24.40 47.21
CA VAL A 136 3.79 25.03 48.42
C VAL A 136 5.31 25.16 48.29
N ASP A 137 5.77 26.36 47.95
CA ASP A 137 7.16 26.78 48.22
C ASP A 137 7.32 27.09 49.72
N ASP A 138 8.55 27.06 50.23
CA ASP A 138 9.00 26.97 51.64
C ASP A 138 8.38 27.95 52.68
N GLY A 139 7.47 28.85 52.30
CA GLY A 139 6.67 29.70 53.20
C GLY A 139 5.15 29.42 53.20
N GLY A 140 4.67 28.43 52.44
CA GLY A 140 3.23 28.13 52.33
C GLY A 140 2.71 27.10 53.34
N VAL A 141 3.60 26.47 54.13
CA VAL A 141 3.20 25.48 55.14
C VAL A 141 2.47 26.14 56.31
N GLU A 142 2.91 27.32 56.77
CA GLU A 142 2.20 28.09 57.80
C GLU A 142 0.79 28.53 57.37
N GLN A 143 0.61 28.93 56.10
CA GLN A 143 -0.70 29.29 55.56
C GLN A 143 -1.61 28.07 55.40
N LEU A 144 -1.05 26.93 55.01
CA LEU A 144 -1.78 25.66 54.93
C LEU A 144 -2.23 25.20 56.33
N LEU A 145 -1.38 25.33 57.34
CA LEU A 145 -1.71 25.03 58.75
C LEU A 145 -2.76 26.01 59.30
N GLN A 146 -2.71 27.29 58.93
CA GLN A 146 -3.71 28.28 59.35
C GLN A 146 -5.08 28.02 58.71
N TRP A 147 -5.11 27.54 57.47
CA TRP A 147 -6.33 27.13 56.76
C TRP A 147 -6.89 25.79 57.27
N LEU A 148 -6.05 24.79 57.53
CA LEU A 148 -6.46 23.50 58.11
C LEU A 148 -6.98 23.66 59.55
N ASN A 149 -6.35 24.52 60.37
CA ASN A 149 -6.80 24.82 61.73
C ASN A 149 -8.15 25.56 61.73
N ALA A 150 -8.45 26.35 60.69
CA ALA A 150 -9.75 26.97 60.49
C ALA A 150 -10.86 25.97 60.12
N GLN A 151 -10.52 24.76 59.66
CA GLN A 151 -11.50 23.79 59.14
C GLN A 151 -11.65 22.46 59.91
N GLN A 152 -10.95 22.23 61.04
CA GLN A 152 -11.17 21.09 61.97
C GLN A 152 -11.50 19.73 61.32
N GLN A 153 -10.93 19.39 60.16
CA GLN A 153 -11.20 18.12 59.49
C GLN A 153 -9.90 17.36 59.22
N ILE A 154 -9.84 16.17 59.81
CA ILE A 154 -8.76 15.21 59.66
C ILE A 154 -8.94 14.54 58.30
N THR A 155 -8.03 14.79 57.35
CA THR A 155 -8.05 14.14 56.03
C THR A 155 -6.81 13.26 55.86
N GLU A 156 -7.06 11.98 55.59
CA GLU A 156 -6.08 10.92 55.36
C GLU A 156 -5.35 11.14 54.01
N VAL A 157 -4.01 11.18 54.04
CA VAL A 157 -3.20 11.43 52.83
C VAL A 157 -2.61 10.12 52.32
N LYS A 158 -3.07 9.66 51.16
CA LYS A 158 -2.60 8.42 50.52
C LYS A 158 -1.76 8.76 49.29
N ILE A 159 -0.44 8.64 49.40
CA ILE A 159 0.50 8.89 48.31
C ILE A 159 0.64 7.60 47.48
N GLN A 160 0.25 7.64 46.20
CA GLN A 160 0.52 6.57 45.24
C GLN A 160 1.66 6.98 44.30
N LEU A 161 2.66 6.11 44.17
CA LEU A 161 3.72 6.23 43.17
C LEU A 161 3.29 5.62 41.83
N PRO A 162 3.75 6.16 40.69
CA PRO A 162 3.32 5.71 39.36
C PRO A 162 3.92 4.36 38.93
N ASP A 163 3.10 3.51 38.33
CA ASP A 163 3.38 2.09 38.03
C ASP A 163 4.22 1.82 36.76
N THR A 164 4.75 2.84 36.07
CA THR A 164 5.50 2.63 34.81
C THR A 164 6.84 3.36 34.81
N PRO A 165 7.97 2.64 34.93
CA PRO A 165 9.29 3.23 34.70
C PRO A 165 9.49 3.46 33.19
N ARG A 166 9.61 4.72 32.77
CA ARG A 166 10.06 5.07 31.42
C ARG A 166 11.58 4.89 31.34
N PHE A 167 12.03 3.84 30.66
CA PHE A 167 13.43 3.68 30.29
C PHE A 167 13.63 4.23 28.87
N GLU A 168 14.44 5.29 28.73
CA GLU A 168 14.86 5.85 27.45
C GLU A 168 16.28 5.33 27.15
N ILE A 169 16.41 4.48 26.13
CA ILE A 169 17.70 3.87 25.74
C ILE A 169 18.37 4.81 24.74
N ILE A 170 19.48 5.43 25.12
CA ILE A 170 20.27 6.33 24.27
C ILE A 170 21.50 5.57 23.74
N GLY A 171 21.49 5.22 22.44
CA GLY A 171 22.61 4.61 21.70
C GLY A 171 22.16 3.66 20.58
N GLU A 172 22.96 3.49 19.52
CA GLU A 172 22.70 2.52 18.44
C GLU A 172 23.18 1.11 18.85
N PRO A 173 22.30 0.09 18.90
CA PRO A 173 22.70 -1.26 19.23
C PRO A 173 23.32 -1.97 18.02
N GLU A 174 24.59 -2.37 18.13
CA GLU A 174 25.28 -3.19 17.12
C GLU A 174 25.16 -4.67 17.48
N LEU A 175 24.53 -5.47 16.61
CA LEU A 175 24.35 -6.91 16.80
C LEU A 175 25.53 -7.68 16.21
N LEU A 176 26.44 -8.15 17.06
CA LEU A 176 27.56 -9.01 16.66
C LEU A 176 27.11 -10.48 16.56
N LYS A 177 27.39 -11.10 15.42
CA LYS A 177 27.12 -12.53 15.18
C LYS A 177 28.29 -13.36 15.69
N VAL A 178 28.02 -14.37 16.52
CA VAL A 178 29.03 -15.22 17.23
C VAL A 178 30.04 -15.94 16.30
N SER A 179 29.80 -15.94 14.99
CA SER A 179 30.60 -16.66 14.00
C SER A 179 31.72 -15.84 13.36
N ASP A 180 31.97 -14.59 13.77
CA ASP A 180 32.95 -13.72 13.10
C ASP A 180 34.27 -13.64 13.88
N PRO A 181 35.26 -14.52 13.61
CA PRO A 181 36.58 -14.39 14.19
C PRO A 181 37.32 -13.23 13.52
N GLN A 182 37.65 -12.21 14.31
CA GLN A 182 38.56 -11.12 13.94
C GLN A 182 39.84 -11.69 13.30
N ARG A 183 39.99 -11.54 11.99
CA ARG A 183 41.27 -11.76 11.31
C ARG A 183 42.05 -10.46 11.31
N GLY A 184 42.84 -10.29 12.37
CA GLY A 184 43.84 -9.23 12.48
C GLY A 184 44.77 -9.20 11.27
N ARG A 185 45.07 -7.98 10.81
CA ARG A 185 46.09 -7.71 9.80
C ARG A 185 46.99 -6.60 10.29
N ARG A 186 48.00 -6.98 11.07
CA ARG A 186 49.38 -6.49 10.97
C ARG A 186 50.31 -7.65 11.28
#